data_AF-B6BNG1-F1
#
_entry.id   AF-B6BNG1-F1
#
_cell.length_a   1.000
_cell.length_b   1.000
_cell.length_c   1.000
_cell.angle_alpha   90.00
_cell.angle_beta   90.00
_cell.angle_gamma   90.00
#
_symmetry.space_group_name_H-M   'P 1'
#
loop_
_entity.id
_entity.type
_entity.pdbx_description
1 polymer ?
#
loop_
_entity_poly.entity_id
_entity_poly.type
_entity_poly.pdbx_seq_one_letter_code
_entity_poly.pdbx_strand_id
1 'polypeptide(L)' 'MGFIINTNIGAMNAHRNATMNNVGLEKSLNSLSSGLRINKSADDSAGMAISSKLTAQSQALGQAIRNAND' A
#
# COMPACT_ATOMS: atom_id res chain seq x y z
N MET A 1 -27.30 34.44 -5.97
CA MET A 1 -26.77 33.37 -5.08
C MET A 1 -27.95 32.61 -4.50
N GLY A 2 -28.42 31.58 -5.22
CA GLY A 2 -29.61 30.83 -4.83
C GLY A 2 -29.33 29.92 -3.64
N PHE A 3 -30.21 29.95 -2.63
CA PHE A 3 -30.15 29.02 -1.52
C PHE A 3 -30.44 27.62 -2.06
N ILE A 4 -29.42 26.75 -2.05
CA ILE A 4 -29.57 25.38 -2.53
C ILE A 4 -30.18 24.57 -1.37
N ILE A 5 -31.50 24.43 -1.36
CA ILE A 5 -32.26 23.81 -0.26
C ILE A 5 -32.07 22.28 -0.21
N ASN A 6 -31.85 21.64 -1.38
CA ASN A 6 -31.82 20.18 -1.50
C ASN A 6 -30.42 19.55 -1.66
N THR A 7 -29.36 20.34 -1.92
CA THR A 7 -28.01 19.81 -2.13
C THR A 7 -26.98 20.70 -1.49
N ASN A 8 -26.43 20.26 -0.35
CA ASN A 8 -25.39 21.00 0.34
C ASN A 8 -24.02 20.67 -0.26
N ILE A 9 -23.54 21.52 -1.18
CA ILE A 9 -22.24 21.38 -1.84
C ILE A 9 -21.08 21.42 -0.81
N GLY A 10 -21.21 22.19 0.26
CA GLY A 10 -20.23 22.23 1.36
C GLY A 10 -20.12 20.89 2.08
N ALA A 11 -21.25 20.28 2.43
CA ALA A 11 -21.30 18.95 3.02
C ALA A 11 -20.78 17.87 2.07
N MET A 12 -21.10 17.94 0.77
CA MET A 12 -20.57 17.04 -0.26
C MET A 12 -19.04 17.15 -0.42
N ASN A 13 -18.49 18.36 -0.35
CA ASN A 13 -17.04 18.59 -0.38
C ASN A 13 -16.37 18.07 0.90
N ALA A 14 -16.95 18.36 2.07
CA ALA A 14 -16.46 17.83 3.33
C ALA A 14 -16.47 16.29 3.36
N HIS A 15 -17.54 15.67 2.85
CA HIS A 15 -17.64 14.22 2.73
C HIS A 15 -16.59 13.66 1.78
N ARG A 16 -16.40 14.25 0.59
CA ARG A 16 -15.33 13.83 -0.34
C ARG A 16 -13.94 13.92 0.29
N ASN A 17 -13.64 15.01 0.98
CA ASN A 17 -12.36 15.18 1.68
C ASN A 17 -12.20 14.16 2.81
N ALA A 18 -13.27 13.90 3.59
CA ALA A 18 -13.27 12.89 4.63
C ALA A 18 -13.05 11.47 4.07
N THR A 19 -13.68 11.12 2.96
CA THR A 19 -13.47 9.84 2.27
C THR A 19 -12.03 9.70 1.80
N MET A 20 -11.44 10.73 1.18
CA MET A 20 -10.04 10.69 0.76
C MET A 20 -9.08 10.56 1.95
N ASN A 21 -9.33 11.29 3.03
CA ASN A 21 -8.56 11.17 4.27
C ASN A 21 -8.66 9.76 4.87
N ASN A 22 -9.85 9.15 4.85
CA ASN A 22 -10.04 7.81 5.36
C ASN A 22 -9.24 6.77 4.55
N VAL A 23 -9.23 6.89 3.21
CA VAL A 23 -8.40 6.02 2.35
C VAL A 23 -6.90 6.19 2.67
N GLY A 24 -6.43 7.42 2.90
CA GLY A 24 -5.04 7.67 3.30
C GLY A 24 -4.70 7.09 4.67
N LEU A 25 -5.63 7.19 5.62
CA LEU A 25 -5.50 6.60 6.96
C LEU A 25 -5.44 5.08 6.90
N GLU A 26 -6.35 4.44 6.16
CA GLU A 26 -6.36 2.99 5.96
C GLU A 26 -5.06 2.50 5.33
N LYS A 27 -4.51 3.22 4.35
CA LYS A 27 -3.21 2.89 3.76
C LYS A 27 -2.08 2.98 4.80
N SER A 28 -2.08 4.04 5.61
CA SER A 28 -1.06 4.25 6.64
C SER A 28 -1.14 3.17 7.74
N LEU A 29 -2.35 2.80 8.17
CA LEU A 29 -2.58 1.73 9.13
C LEU A 29 -2.13 0.37 8.56
N ASN A 30 -2.40 0.09 7.29
CA ASN A 30 -1.92 -1.13 6.64
C ASN A 30 -0.38 -1.19 6.62
N SER A 31 0.30 -0.09 6.26
CA SER A 31 1.77 -0.02 6.30
C SER A 31 2.34 -0.16 7.70
N LEU A 32 1.69 0.42 8.71
CA LEU A 32 2.09 0.28 10.11
C LEU A 32 1.91 -1.17 10.60
N SER A 33 0.77 -1.78 10.27
CA SER A 33 0.45 -3.14 10.72
C SER A 33 1.31 -4.22 10.09
N SER A 34 1.74 -4.04 8.84
CA SER A 34 2.63 -5.01 8.18
C SER A 34 4.10 -4.80 8.53
N GLY A 35 4.48 -3.58 8.94
CA GLY A 35 5.87 -3.16 9.09
C GLY A 35 6.66 -3.09 7.78
N LEU A 36 6.01 -3.33 6.63
CA LEU A 36 6.64 -3.32 5.31
C LEU A 36 6.29 -2.02 4.58
N ARG A 37 7.31 -1.42 3.96
CA ARG A 37 7.14 -0.18 3.17
C ARG A 37 6.33 -0.41 1.89
N ILE A 38 6.41 -1.60 1.30
CA ILE A 38 5.70 -2.00 0.08
C ILE A 38 4.76 -3.15 0.44
N ASN A 39 3.48 -2.83 0.63
CA ASN A 39 2.44 -3.81 0.99
C ASN A 39 1.62 -4.29 -0.19
N LYS A 40 1.42 -3.43 -1.19
CA LYS A 40 0.63 -3.74 -2.38
C LYS A 40 1.50 -3.55 -3.61
N SER A 41 1.52 -4.54 -4.49
CA SER A 41 2.13 -4.44 -5.83
C SER A 41 1.52 -3.32 -6.66
N ALA A 42 0.32 -2.84 -6.32
CA ALA A 42 -0.33 -1.71 -6.95
C ALA A 42 0.28 -0.35 -6.55
N ASP A 43 0.89 -0.25 -5.36
CA ASP A 43 1.50 1.00 -4.89
C ASP A 43 2.92 1.20 -5.44
N ASP A 44 3.68 0.11 -5.61
CA ASP A 44 5.01 0.12 -6.24
C ASP A 44 5.31 -1.26 -6.87
N SER A 45 4.92 -1.43 -8.13
CA SER A 45 5.09 -2.70 -8.85
C SER A 45 6.55 -3.02 -9.13
N ALA A 46 7.39 -2.01 -9.39
CA ALA A 46 8.82 -2.17 -9.64
C ALA A 46 9.57 -2.55 -8.35
N GLY A 47 9.30 -1.85 -7.24
CA GLY A 47 9.89 -2.15 -5.94
C GLY A 47 9.48 -3.53 -5.42
N MET A 48 8.22 -3.93 -5.61
CA MET A 48 7.75 -5.28 -5.25
C MET A 48 8.41 -6.37 -6.10
N ALA A 49 8.59 -6.14 -7.40
CA ALA A 49 9.25 -7.09 -8.29
C ALA A 49 10.74 -7.29 -7.92
N ILE A 50 11.45 -6.20 -7.61
CA ILE A 50 12.85 -6.26 -7.15
C ILE A 50 12.91 -7.00 -5.80
N SER A 51 12.05 -6.67 -4.84
CA SER A 51 12.04 -7.35 -3.54
C SER A 51 11.78 -8.85 -3.72
N SER A 52 10.83 -9.23 -4.58
CA SER A 52 10.53 -10.64 -4.86
C SER A 52 11.71 -11.36 -5.50
N LYS A 53 12.41 -10.71 -6.44
CA LYS A 53 13.62 -11.25 -7.06
C LYS A 53 14.73 -11.45 -6.04
N LEU A 54 14.94 -10.50 -5.14
CA LEU A 54 15.95 -10.59 -4.07
C LEU A 54 15.61 -11.70 -3.07
N THR A 55 14.34 -11.85 -2.69
CA THR A 55 13.87 -12.96 -1.84
C THR A 55 14.13 -14.31 -2.52
N ALA A 56 13.80 -14.45 -3.81
CA ALA A 56 14.06 -15.66 -4.58
C ALA A 56 15.57 -15.97 -4.66
N GLN A 57 16.41 -14.95 -4.89
CA GLN A 57 17.86 -15.12 -4.91
C GLN A 57 18.41 -15.55 -3.54
N SER A 58 17.91 -14.96 -2.45
CA SER A 58 18.31 -15.34 -1.08
C SER A 58 17.96 -16.80 -0.79
N GLN A 59 16.76 -17.26 -1.15
CA GLN A 59 16.36 -18.66 -1.01
C GLN A 59 17.21 -19.60 -1.84
N ALA A 60 17.50 -19.23 -3.10
CA ALA A 60 18.37 -20.00 -3.98
C ALA A 60 19.79 -20.13 -3.42
N LEU A 61 20.36 -19.04 -2.91
CA LEU A 61 21.67 -19.05 -2.24
C LEU A 61 21.64 -19.93 -0.98
N GLY A 62 20.59 -19.85 -0.17
CA GLY A 62 20.44 -20.71 1.01
C GLY A 62 20.41 -22.19 0.65
N GLN A 63 19.74 -22.56 -0.45
CA GLN A 63 19.76 -23.94 -0.95
C GLN A 63 21.13 -24.32 -1.50
N ALA A 64 21.80 -23.44 -2.25
CA ALA A 64 23.13 -23.70 -2.78
C ALA A 64 24.15 -23.94 -1.65
N ILE A 65 24.06 -23.19 -0.55
CA ILE A 65 24.89 -23.39 0.64
C ILE A 65 24.60 -24.74 1.28
N ARG A 66 23.32 -25.13 1.45
CA ARG A 66 22.97 -26.46 1.98
C ARG A 66 23.54 -27.57 1.10
N ASN A 67 23.34 -27.49 -0.22
CA ASN A 67 23.86 -28.46 -1.17
C ASN A 67 25.40 -28.53 -1.23
N ALA A 68 26.10 -27.46 -0.82
CA ALA A 68 27.56 -27.44 -0.76
C ALA A 68 28.11 -27.96 0.57
N ASN A 69 27.28 -28.04 1.61
CA ASN A 69 27.63 -28.61 2.91
C ASN A 69 27.20 -30.08 3.05
N ASP A 70 26.24 -30.52 2.22
CA ASP A 70 25.99 -31.95 1.93
C ASP A 70 27.11 -32.53 1.05
#